data_AF-A0A7C6PAY2-F1
#
_entry.id   AF-A0A7C6PAY2-F1
#
_cell.length_a   1.000
_cell.length_b   1.000
_cell.length_c   1.000
_cell.angle_alpha   90.00
_cell.angle_beta   90.00
_cell.angle_gamma   90.00
#
_symmetry.space_group_name_H-M   'P 1'
#
loop_
_entity.id
_entity.type
_entity.pdbx_description
1 polymer ?
#
loop_
_entity_poly.entity_id
_entity_poly.type
_entity_poly.pdbx_seq_one_letter_code
_entity_poly.pdbx_strand_id
1 'polypeptide(L)'
;MKYYLYLIRRKGIILWIITLMVLGIYIYRYVDRNILPTVVAISEIRARSVTTGAINDTIKENIRRDINYNDLIFVQYDREGKVSLMQANTILMNNIATEVALEVQDQLQKISESSIKVPLSNAFDTRLVKLPSVSVDIVPQGSVSVDFATEFEDSGINQTRHRIYIIVVTEIKMIVPLISEDIRITTNIPIAETIIVGEVPEQYINVPGDKMLHIVK
;
A
#
# COMPACT_ATOMS: atom_id res chain seq x y z
N MET A 1 -41.75 37.73 -47.75
CA MET A 1 -40.61 36.78 -47.80
C MET A 1 -39.63 36.91 -46.63
N LYS A 2 -39.18 38.11 -46.24
CA LYS A 2 -38.19 38.30 -45.15
C LYS A 2 -38.63 37.78 -43.76
N TYR A 3 -39.93 37.82 -43.44
CA TYR A 3 -40.47 37.36 -42.15
C TYR A 3 -40.41 35.82 -41.97
N TYR A 4 -40.65 35.06 -43.05
CA TYR A 4 -40.54 33.59 -43.03
C TYR A 4 -39.09 33.12 -42.87
N LEU A 5 -38.15 33.81 -43.52
CA LEU A 5 -36.71 33.58 -43.36
C LEU A 5 -36.26 33.83 -41.90
N TYR A 6 -36.82 34.82 -41.21
CA TYR A 6 -36.51 35.11 -39.80
C TYR A 6 -36.98 33.98 -38.86
N LEU A 7 -38.20 33.46 -39.07
CA LEU A 7 -38.75 32.33 -38.30
C LEU A 7 -37.97 31.02 -38.50
N ILE A 8 -37.55 30.73 -39.73
CA ILE A 8 -36.73 29.54 -40.06
C ILE A 8 -35.34 29.64 -39.40
N ARG A 9 -34.71 30.83 -39.43
CA ARG A 9 -33.41 31.06 -38.79
C ARG A 9 -33.47 30.93 -37.27
N ARG A 10 -34.57 31.38 -36.65
CA ARG A 10 -34.80 31.27 -35.19
C ARG A 10 -35.02 29.82 -34.73
N LYS A 11 -35.71 28.99 -35.52
CA LYS A 11 -35.88 27.55 -35.26
C LYS A 11 -34.58 26.76 -35.42
N GLY A 12 -33.73 27.14 -36.39
CA GLY A 12 -32.41 26.54 -36.57
C GLY A 12 -31.45 26.79 -35.39
N ILE A 13 -31.51 27.99 -34.79
CA ILE A 13 -30.74 28.32 -33.58
C ILE A 13 -31.18 27.48 -32.38
N ILE A 14 -32.49 27.29 -32.19
CA ILE A 14 -33.03 26.46 -31.10
C ILE A 14 -32.59 25.00 -31.26
N LEU A 15 -32.68 24.45 -32.47
CA LEU A 15 -32.18 23.09 -32.78
C LEU A 15 -30.69 22.96 -32.49
N TRP A 16 -29.87 23.96 -32.85
CA TRP A 16 -28.44 23.94 -32.59
C TRP A 16 -28.12 23.96 -31.09
N ILE A 17 -28.84 24.77 -30.30
CA ILE A 17 -28.72 24.80 -28.83
C ILE A 17 -29.09 23.44 -28.23
N ILE A 18 -30.18 22.81 -28.68
CA ILE A 18 -30.60 21.47 -28.20
C ILE A 18 -29.53 20.44 -28.52
N THR A 19 -28.98 20.43 -29.74
CA THR A 19 -27.90 19.52 -30.13
C THR A 19 -26.66 19.72 -29.28
N LEU A 20 -26.27 20.97 -29.00
CA LEU A 20 -25.12 21.29 -28.16
C LEU A 20 -25.33 20.85 -26.70
N MET A 21 -26.55 20.99 -26.19
CA MET A 21 -26.93 20.51 -24.86
C MET A 21 -26.87 18.97 -24.77
N VAL A 22 -27.41 18.26 -25.77
CA VAL A 22 -27.35 16.79 -25.84
C VAL A 22 -25.90 16.31 -25.95
N LEU A 23 -25.08 16.99 -26.77
CA LEU A 23 -23.65 16.70 -26.90
C LEU A 23 -22.92 16.92 -25.57
N GLY A 24 -23.22 18.00 -24.85
CA GLY A 24 -22.64 18.29 -23.54
C GLY A 24 -22.98 17.20 -22.51
N ILE A 25 -24.23 16.74 -22.47
CA ILE A 25 -24.66 15.64 -21.60
C ILE A 25 -23.94 14.34 -21.97
N TYR A 26 -23.78 14.05 -23.27
CA TYR A 26 -23.05 12.88 -23.74
C TYR A 26 -21.58 12.91 -23.33
N ILE A 27 -20.90 14.05 -23.53
CA ILE A 27 -19.51 14.24 -23.11
C ILE A 27 -19.37 14.09 -21.60
N TYR A 28 -20.24 14.74 -20.81
CA TYR A 28 -20.23 14.62 -19.36
C TYR A 28 -20.35 13.16 -18.92
N ARG A 29 -21.32 12.40 -19.47
CA ARG A 29 -21.46 10.97 -19.18
C ARG A 29 -20.26 10.13 -19.60
N TYR A 30 -19.63 10.48 -20.71
CA TYR A 30 -18.43 9.78 -21.17
C TYR A 30 -17.25 10.00 -20.19
N VAL A 31 -17.02 11.25 -19.76
CA VAL A 31 -15.97 11.60 -18.79
C VAL A 31 -16.20 10.88 -17.47
N ASP A 32 -17.42 10.97 -16.93
CA ASP A 32 -17.81 10.40 -15.64
C ASP A 32 -17.64 8.87 -15.61
N ARG A 33 -17.97 8.17 -16.70
CA ARG A 33 -17.88 6.70 -16.75
C ARG A 33 -16.54 6.13 -17.20
N ASN A 34 -15.76 6.86 -18.00
CA ASN A 34 -14.54 6.31 -18.63
C ASN A 34 -13.26 6.98 -18.12
N ILE A 35 -13.28 8.29 -17.90
CA ILE A 35 -12.09 9.06 -17.53
C ILE A 35 -11.91 9.10 -16.02
N LEU A 36 -12.98 9.43 -15.27
CA LEU A 36 -12.93 9.56 -13.81
C LEU A 36 -12.38 8.29 -13.11
N PRO A 37 -12.90 7.06 -13.36
CA PRO A 37 -12.38 5.87 -12.68
C PRO A 37 -10.90 5.61 -13.00
N THR A 38 -10.47 5.95 -14.22
CA THR A 38 -9.07 5.80 -14.64
C THR A 38 -8.16 6.79 -13.91
N VAL A 39 -8.61 8.05 -13.77
CA VAL A 39 -7.87 9.08 -13.03
C VAL A 39 -7.74 8.70 -11.56
N VAL A 40 -8.83 8.23 -10.94
CA VAL A 40 -8.84 7.78 -9.54
C VAL A 40 -7.88 6.60 -9.36
N ALA A 41 -7.98 5.56 -10.19
CA ALA A 41 -7.13 4.37 -10.06
C ALA A 41 -5.63 4.68 -10.14
N ILE A 42 -5.21 5.55 -11.06
CA ILE A 42 -3.79 5.90 -11.22
C ILE A 42 -3.32 6.83 -10.12
N SER A 43 -4.21 7.73 -9.67
CA SER A 43 -3.94 8.56 -8.50
C SER A 43 -3.72 7.67 -7.29
N GLU A 44 -4.62 6.69 -7.03
CA GLU A 44 -4.50 5.71 -5.94
C GLU A 44 -3.16 4.99 -5.98
N ILE A 45 -2.78 4.43 -7.13
CA ILE A 45 -1.49 3.76 -7.30
C ILE A 45 -0.34 4.71 -6.95
N ARG A 46 -0.40 5.96 -7.42
CA ARG A 46 0.66 6.92 -7.16
C ARG A 46 0.74 7.31 -5.69
N ALA A 47 -0.40 7.55 -5.03
CA ALA A 47 -0.41 7.88 -3.62
C ALA A 47 0.07 6.72 -2.77
N ARG A 48 -0.42 5.50 -3.03
CA ARG A 48 0.06 4.29 -2.36
C ARG A 48 1.57 4.14 -2.54
N SER A 49 2.10 4.36 -3.73
CA SER A 49 3.54 4.30 -4.01
C SER A 49 4.34 5.37 -3.23
N VAL A 50 3.89 6.62 -3.22
CA VAL A 50 4.58 7.71 -2.50
C VAL A 50 4.52 7.48 -0.99
N THR A 51 3.36 7.13 -0.44
CA THR A 51 3.18 6.86 0.99
C THR A 51 3.95 5.63 1.44
N THR A 52 3.90 4.53 0.69
CA THR A 52 4.68 3.31 1.02
C THR A 52 6.19 3.59 0.92
N GLY A 53 6.61 4.38 -0.08
CA GLY A 53 8.00 4.84 -0.20
C GLY A 53 8.45 5.63 1.03
N ALA A 54 7.65 6.60 1.44
CA ALA A 54 7.93 7.40 2.64
C ALA A 54 8.06 6.54 3.90
N ILE A 55 7.14 5.58 4.12
CA ILE A 55 7.21 4.64 5.25
C ILE A 55 8.51 3.84 5.23
N ASN A 56 8.85 3.27 4.06
CA ASN A 56 10.05 2.46 3.91
C ASN A 56 11.34 3.27 4.12
N ASP A 57 11.39 4.48 3.58
CA ASP A 57 12.54 5.37 3.71
C ASP A 57 12.72 5.82 5.16
N THR A 58 11.64 6.21 5.84
CA THR A 58 11.66 6.53 7.28
C THR A 58 12.17 5.35 8.10
N ILE A 59 11.66 4.15 7.86
CA ILE A 59 12.10 2.96 8.61
C ILE A 59 13.56 2.67 8.34
N LYS A 60 14.03 2.76 7.09
CA LYS A 60 15.44 2.56 6.74
C LYS A 60 16.38 3.59 7.38
N GLU A 61 15.91 4.82 7.59
CA GLU A 61 16.69 5.88 8.20
C GLU A 61 16.74 5.79 9.73
N ASN A 62 15.63 5.39 10.37
CA ASN A 62 15.53 5.25 11.83
C ASN A 62 16.07 3.90 12.31
N ILE A 63 15.81 2.84 11.56
CA ILE A 63 16.44 1.53 11.73
C ILE A 63 17.77 1.57 10.98
N ARG A 64 18.73 2.33 11.51
CA ARG A 64 20.13 2.19 11.10
C ARG A 64 20.62 0.76 11.42
N ARG A 65 21.68 0.34 10.72
CA ARG A 65 22.26 -1.02 10.58
C ARG A 65 22.54 -1.84 11.86
N ASP A 66 22.13 -1.38 13.04
CA ASP A 66 22.59 -1.88 14.34
C ASP A 66 21.50 -2.52 15.20
N ILE A 67 20.24 -2.64 14.74
CA ILE A 67 19.28 -3.51 15.45
C ILE A 67 19.70 -4.96 15.21
N ASN A 68 20.42 -5.52 16.17
CA ASN A 68 20.76 -6.93 16.16
C ASN A 68 19.55 -7.73 16.61
N TYR A 69 19.38 -8.93 16.08
CA TYR A 69 18.35 -9.86 16.53
C TYR A 69 18.37 -10.05 18.06
N ASN A 70 19.56 -10.07 18.66
CA ASN A 70 19.75 -10.25 20.10
C ASN A 70 19.26 -9.06 20.95
N ASP A 71 19.03 -7.89 20.36
CA ASP A 71 18.47 -6.73 21.07
C ASP A 71 16.95 -6.88 21.23
N LEU A 72 16.31 -7.46 20.20
CA LEU A 72 14.87 -7.66 20.13
C LEU A 72 14.41 -8.93 20.84
N ILE A 73 15.21 -9.99 20.80
CA ILE A 73 14.89 -11.29 21.39
C ILE A 73 16.02 -11.75 22.30
N PHE A 74 15.71 -11.92 23.58
CA PHE A 74 16.58 -12.60 24.53
C PHE A 74 16.47 -14.11 24.33
N VAL A 75 17.58 -14.74 23.96
CA VAL A 75 17.68 -16.19 23.80
C VAL A 75 18.53 -16.76 24.93
N GLN A 76 17.97 -17.71 25.68
CA GLN A 76 18.72 -18.50 26.65
C GLN A 76 18.98 -19.89 26.08
N TYR A 77 20.20 -20.38 26.29
CA TYR A 77 20.62 -21.71 25.90
C TYR A 77 20.76 -22.60 27.14
N ASP A 78 20.47 -23.89 27.00
CA ASP A 78 20.74 -24.89 28.02
C ASP A 78 22.23 -25.31 28.05
N ARG A 79 22.57 -26.31 28.88
CA ARG A 79 23.94 -26.82 29.01
C ARG A 79 24.45 -27.55 27.77
N GLU A 80 23.56 -27.94 26.86
CA GLU A 80 23.86 -28.64 25.61
C GLU A 80 23.93 -27.66 24.42
N GLY A 81 23.70 -26.37 24.67
CA GLY A 81 23.72 -25.32 23.64
C GLY A 81 22.40 -25.20 22.86
N LYS A 82 21.31 -25.80 23.35
CA LYS A 82 19.97 -25.74 22.72
C LYS A 82 19.19 -24.55 23.25
N VAL A 83 18.34 -23.95 22.40
CA VAL A 83 17.46 -22.85 22.81
C VAL A 83 16.45 -23.35 23.83
N SER A 84 16.46 -22.80 25.04
CA SER A 84 15.57 -23.17 26.14
C SER A 84 14.47 -22.14 26.39
N LEU A 85 14.74 -20.86 26.15
CA LEU A 85 13.79 -19.76 26.29
C LEU A 85 14.07 -18.69 25.24
N MET A 86 13.01 -18.18 24.63
CA MET A 86 13.03 -16.98 23.80
C MET A 86 12.04 -15.99 24.37
N GLN A 87 12.51 -14.79 24.70
CA GLN A 87 11.68 -13.72 25.25
C GLN A 87 11.88 -12.44 24.44
N ALA A 88 10.77 -11.87 23.96
CA ALA A 88 10.81 -10.58 23.28
C ALA A 88 11.13 -9.44 24.27
N ASN A 89 12.00 -8.53 23.85
CA ASN A 89 12.25 -7.27 24.53
C ASN A 89 11.14 -6.27 24.19
N THR A 90 9.96 -6.50 24.77
CA THR A 90 8.75 -5.73 24.47
C THR A 90 8.90 -4.24 24.76
N ILE A 91 9.71 -3.86 25.75
CA ILE A 91 10.00 -2.45 26.07
C ILE A 91 10.75 -1.80 24.91
N LEU A 92 11.85 -2.41 24.45
CA LEU A 92 12.63 -1.87 23.33
C LEU A 92 11.79 -1.84 22.04
N MET A 93 11.06 -2.92 21.76
CA MET A 93 10.20 -3.00 20.57
C MET A 93 9.13 -1.90 20.58
N ASN A 94 8.45 -1.67 21.71
CA ASN A 94 7.46 -0.59 21.81
C ASN A 94 8.07 0.81 21.66
N ASN A 95 9.28 1.03 22.18
CA ASN A 95 10.00 2.30 21.99
C ASN A 95 10.31 2.54 20.51
N ILE A 96 10.82 1.52 19.81
CA ILE A 96 11.09 1.58 18.36
C ILE A 96 9.79 1.82 17.60
N ALA A 97 8.71 1.09 17.92
CA ALA A 97 7.41 1.28 17.27
C ALA A 97 6.92 2.72 17.42
N THR A 98 7.06 3.30 18.62
CA THR A 98 6.64 4.67 18.91
C THR A 98 7.48 5.69 18.14
N GLU A 99 8.81 5.53 18.13
CA GLU A 99 9.72 6.42 17.41
C GLU A 99 9.45 6.38 15.89
N VAL A 100 9.31 5.19 15.32
CA VAL A 100 8.95 5.01 13.91
C VAL A 100 7.57 5.61 13.61
N ALA A 101 6.58 5.40 14.48
CA ALA A 101 5.24 5.96 14.28
C ALA A 101 5.26 7.49 14.20
N LEU A 102 6.01 8.14 15.10
CA LEU A 102 6.14 9.60 15.13
C LEU A 102 6.86 10.13 13.89
N GLU A 103 7.97 9.51 13.48
CA GLU A 103 8.71 9.98 12.31
C GLU A 103 7.95 9.72 11.01
N VAL A 104 7.27 8.58 10.88
CA VAL A 104 6.41 8.32 9.71
C VAL A 104 5.28 9.34 9.67
N GLN A 105 4.67 9.67 10.80
CA GLN A 105 3.61 10.67 10.86
C GLN A 105 4.12 12.05 10.42
N ASP A 106 5.28 12.49 10.90
CA ASP A 106 5.89 13.76 10.51
C ASP A 106 6.23 13.78 9.00
N GLN A 107 6.79 12.69 8.48
CA GLN A 107 7.12 12.59 7.06
C GLN A 107 5.88 12.62 6.16
N LEU A 108 4.79 11.95 6.56
CA LEU A 108 3.51 12.01 5.85
C LEU A 108 2.89 13.41 5.92
N GLN A 109 3.06 14.12 7.03
CA GLN A 109 2.61 15.50 7.16
C GLN A 109 3.37 16.42 6.19
N LYS A 110 4.69 16.30 6.06
CA LYS A 110 5.48 17.03 5.05
C LYS A 110 5.02 16.75 3.63
N ILE A 111 4.69 15.49 3.31
CA ILE A 111 4.17 15.12 1.97
C ILE A 111 2.83 15.81 1.71
N SER A 112 1.98 15.94 2.73
CA SER A 112 0.66 16.58 2.62
C SER A 112 0.69 18.07 2.30
N GLU A 113 1.82 18.74 2.56
CA GLU A 113 2.02 20.15 2.20
C GLU A 113 2.25 20.35 0.70
N SER A 114 2.43 19.27 -0.07
CA SER A 114 2.74 19.31 -1.49
C SER A 114 1.74 18.50 -2.34
N SER A 115 1.30 19.08 -3.46
CA SER A 115 0.46 18.37 -4.43
C SER A 115 1.31 17.50 -5.35
N ILE A 116 0.97 16.23 -5.50
CA ILE A 116 1.65 15.30 -6.40
C ILE A 116 1.03 15.41 -7.79
N LYS A 117 1.87 15.60 -8.83
CA LYS A 117 1.41 15.62 -10.21
C LYS A 117 1.41 14.22 -10.82
N VAL A 118 0.25 13.75 -11.22
CA VAL A 118 0.04 12.45 -11.87
C VAL A 118 -0.22 12.65 -13.36
N PRO A 119 0.73 12.28 -14.25
CA PRO A 119 0.53 12.41 -15.69
C PRO A 119 -0.49 11.39 -16.18
N LEU A 120 -1.56 11.87 -16.83
CA LEU A 120 -2.60 11.00 -17.41
C LEU A 120 -2.15 10.32 -18.71
N SER A 121 -1.01 10.71 -19.28
CA SER A 121 -0.51 10.15 -20.55
C SER A 121 -0.24 8.65 -20.52
N ASN A 122 -0.01 8.05 -19.35
CA ASN A 122 0.19 6.60 -19.19
C ASN A 122 -1.14 5.83 -19.04
N ALA A 123 -2.22 6.57 -18.73
CA ALA A 123 -3.52 6.03 -18.39
C ALA A 123 -4.36 5.67 -19.61
N PHE A 124 -4.31 6.59 -20.57
CA PHE A 124 -4.98 6.49 -21.84
C PHE A 124 -3.89 6.02 -22.81
N ASP A 125 -4.07 4.87 -23.46
CA ASP A 125 -3.13 4.27 -24.44
C ASP A 125 -3.07 5.10 -25.74
N THR A 126 -2.91 6.41 -25.59
CA THR A 126 -2.94 7.41 -26.64
C THR A 126 -1.53 7.94 -26.81
N ARG A 127 -0.77 7.30 -27.68
CA ARG A 127 0.58 7.77 -28.08
C ARG A 127 0.56 9.11 -28.85
N LEU A 128 -0.62 9.55 -29.28
CA LEU A 128 -0.82 10.71 -30.14
C LEU A 128 -1.09 12.02 -29.36
N VAL A 129 -1.50 11.94 -28.09
CA VAL A 129 -1.94 13.11 -27.31
C VAL A 129 -1.20 13.15 -25.98
N LYS A 130 -0.50 14.25 -25.71
CA LYS A 130 0.02 14.55 -24.37
C LYS A 130 -1.15 15.00 -23.50
N LEU A 131 -1.58 14.15 -22.59
CA LEU A 131 -2.61 14.51 -21.62
C LEU A 131 -2.01 15.33 -20.47
N PRO A 132 -2.77 16.28 -19.90
CA PRO A 132 -2.32 17.05 -18.75
C PRO A 132 -2.13 16.16 -17.52
N SER A 133 -1.31 16.62 -16.58
CA SER A 133 -1.22 15.99 -15.27
C SER A 133 -2.36 16.45 -14.37
N VAL A 134 -2.81 15.56 -13.50
CA VAL A 134 -3.77 15.82 -12.43
C VAL A 134 -3.01 16.04 -11.12
N SER A 135 -3.41 17.05 -10.36
CA SER A 135 -2.90 17.24 -8.99
C SER A 135 -3.64 16.31 -8.03
N VAL A 136 -2.87 15.62 -7.21
CA VAL A 136 -3.34 14.70 -6.18
C VAL A 136 -2.75 15.12 -4.86
N ASP A 137 -3.61 15.42 -3.89
CA ASP A 137 -3.19 15.75 -2.53
C ASP A 137 -3.38 14.52 -1.64
N ILE A 138 -2.42 14.29 -0.74
CA ILE A 138 -2.43 13.18 0.21
C ILE A 138 -2.49 13.78 1.60
N VAL A 139 -3.57 13.52 2.34
CA VAL A 139 -3.72 14.04 3.70
C VAL A 139 -3.78 12.86 4.67
N PRO A 140 -2.79 12.67 5.56
CA PRO A 140 -2.85 11.61 6.57
C PRO A 140 -4.09 11.77 7.45
N GLN A 141 -4.75 10.66 7.78
CA GLN A 141 -5.91 10.61 8.65
C GLN A 141 -5.51 9.94 9.97
N GLY A 142 -5.57 10.71 11.07
CA GLY A 142 -5.26 10.19 12.40
C GLY A 142 -3.77 9.89 12.61
N SER A 143 -3.49 8.96 13.53
CA SER A 143 -2.13 8.54 13.90
C SER A 143 -1.67 7.32 13.10
N VAL A 144 -0.36 7.23 12.89
CA VAL A 144 0.26 6.02 12.32
C VAL A 144 0.33 4.94 13.40
N SER A 145 -0.12 3.73 13.08
CA SER A 145 0.00 2.57 13.97
C SER A 145 1.19 1.73 13.53
N VAL A 146 2.08 1.42 14.46
CA VAL A 146 3.26 0.57 14.22
C VAL A 146 3.26 -0.55 15.24
N ASP A 147 3.41 -1.78 14.76
CA ASP A 147 3.47 -2.96 15.62
C ASP A 147 4.52 -3.94 15.10
N PHE A 148 4.89 -4.93 15.91
CA PHE A 148 5.79 -6.00 15.55
C PHE A 148 5.03 -7.31 15.40
N ALA A 149 5.35 -8.08 14.36
CA ALA A 149 4.87 -9.44 14.19
C ALA A 149 6.05 -10.40 14.11
N THR A 150 5.86 -11.62 14.62
CA THR A 150 6.86 -12.67 14.55
C THR A 150 6.30 -13.90 13.85
N GLU A 151 7.16 -14.59 13.10
CA GLU A 151 6.82 -15.81 12.37
C GLU A 151 7.91 -16.86 12.58
N PHE A 152 7.50 -18.11 12.81
CA PHE A 152 8.38 -19.28 12.82
C PHE A 152 8.05 -20.16 11.60
N GLU A 153 9.04 -20.39 10.75
CA GLU A 153 8.91 -21.16 9.52
C GLU A 153 9.91 -22.33 9.53
N ASP A 154 9.46 -23.56 9.32
CA ASP A 154 10.36 -24.72 9.21
C ASP A 154 11.23 -24.60 7.93
N SER A 155 12.53 -24.43 8.10
CA SER A 155 13.50 -24.20 7.02
C SER A 155 14.46 -25.38 6.85
N GLY A 156 13.97 -26.52 6.38
CA GLY A 156 14.80 -27.71 6.14
C GLY A 156 14.65 -28.78 7.22
N ILE A 157 15.60 -29.71 7.33
CA ILE A 157 15.38 -30.95 8.08
C ILE A 157 15.31 -30.67 9.60
N ASN A 158 16.04 -29.67 10.13
CA ASN A 158 16.14 -29.34 11.57
C ASN A 158 16.43 -27.88 11.85
N GLN A 159 15.79 -27.00 11.11
CA GLN A 159 16.04 -25.59 11.27
C GLN A 159 14.69 -24.90 11.25
N THR A 160 14.46 -24.01 12.20
CA THR A 160 13.30 -23.14 12.23
C THR A 160 13.79 -21.72 12.03
N ARG A 161 13.32 -21.08 10.98
CA ARG A 161 13.58 -19.67 10.69
C ARG A 161 12.62 -18.84 11.52
N HIS A 162 13.14 -18.00 12.41
CA HIS A 162 12.35 -17.02 13.15
C HIS A 162 12.55 -15.65 12.51
N ARG A 163 11.46 -15.03 12.06
CA ARG A 163 11.43 -13.72 11.41
C ARG A 163 10.63 -12.71 12.23
N ILE A 164 11.12 -11.48 12.26
CA ILE A 164 10.47 -10.35 12.92
C ILE A 164 10.18 -9.29 11.86
N TYR A 165 8.93 -8.85 11.83
CA TYR A 165 8.42 -7.82 10.95
C TYR A 165 7.97 -6.61 11.74
N ILE A 166 8.19 -5.42 11.19
CA ILE A 166 7.43 -4.23 11.56
C ILE A 166 6.24 -4.11 10.61
N ILE A 167 5.06 -3.95 11.19
CA ILE A 167 3.81 -3.70 10.48
C ILE A 167 3.45 -2.24 10.72
N VAL A 168 3.45 -1.44 9.66
CA VAL A 168 2.96 -0.06 9.69
C VAL A 168 1.60 0.01 9.03
N VAL A 169 0.63 0.56 9.76
CA VAL A 169 -0.73 0.82 9.26
C VAL A 169 -0.99 2.32 9.33
N THR A 170 -1.38 2.89 8.20
CA THR A 170 -1.79 4.29 8.11
C THR A 170 -3.01 4.42 7.21
N GLU A 171 -3.85 5.39 7.50
CA GLU A 171 -4.98 5.80 6.67
C GLU A 171 -4.67 7.18 6.08
N ILE A 172 -4.85 7.31 4.78
CA ILE A 172 -4.68 8.58 4.07
C ILE A 172 -5.96 8.94 3.33
N LYS A 173 -6.29 10.21 3.27
CA LYS A 173 -7.30 10.76 2.38
C LYS A 173 -6.62 11.24 1.11
N MET A 174 -6.94 10.59 0.00
CA MET A 174 -6.61 11.06 -1.33
C MET A 174 -7.62 12.10 -1.78
N ILE A 175 -7.12 13.23 -2.27
CA ILE A 175 -7.95 14.26 -2.87
C ILE A 175 -7.52 14.42 -4.33
N VAL A 176 -8.47 14.16 -5.23
CA VAL A 176 -8.32 14.38 -6.68
C VAL A 176 -9.44 15.29 -7.16
N PRO A 177 -9.36 15.86 -8.38
CA PRO A 177 -10.48 16.63 -8.90
C PRO A 177 -11.77 15.80 -8.89
N LEU A 178 -12.85 16.41 -8.38
CA LEU A 178 -14.22 15.88 -8.32
C LEU A 178 -14.50 14.82 -7.23
N ILE A 179 -13.49 14.15 -6.66
CA ILE A 179 -13.71 13.09 -5.66
C ILE A 179 -12.56 12.99 -4.64
N SER A 180 -12.86 12.46 -3.46
CA SER A 180 -11.86 12.12 -2.46
C SER A 180 -12.15 10.74 -1.90
N GLU A 181 -11.11 9.96 -1.65
CA GLU A 181 -11.21 8.57 -1.19
C GLU A 181 -10.25 8.31 -0.03
N ASP A 182 -10.72 7.53 0.95
CA ASP A 182 -9.91 7.10 2.08
C ASP A 182 -9.22 5.77 1.73
N ILE A 183 -7.90 5.72 1.90
CA ILE A 183 -7.07 4.58 1.53
C ILE A 183 -6.31 4.12 2.75
N ARG A 184 -6.52 2.85 3.11
CA ARG A 184 -5.72 2.17 4.12
C ARG A 184 -4.47 1.55 3.49
N ILE A 185 -3.32 1.83 4.07
CA ILE A 185 -2.02 1.33 3.63
C ILE A 185 -1.43 0.52 4.78
N THR A 186 -1.01 -0.71 4.44
CA THR A 186 -0.32 -1.61 5.36
C THR A 186 0.99 -2.04 4.72
N THR A 187 2.09 -1.80 5.43
CA THR A 187 3.44 -2.09 4.97
C THR A 187 4.11 -3.02 5.97
N ASN A 188 4.58 -4.17 5.49
CA ASN A 188 5.28 -5.17 6.30
C ASN A 188 6.76 -5.16 5.93
N ILE A 189 7.62 -4.86 6.89
CA ILE A 189 9.07 -4.75 6.66
C ILE A 189 9.79 -5.75 7.56
N PRO A 190 10.48 -6.76 7.01
CA PRO A 190 11.32 -7.64 7.80
C PRO A 190 12.51 -6.86 8.34
N ILE A 191 12.73 -6.94 9.65
CA ILE A 191 13.79 -6.18 10.34
C ILE A 191 14.86 -7.06 10.95
N ALA A 192 14.52 -8.30 11.30
CA ALA A 192 15.47 -9.26 11.86
C ALA A 192 15.02 -10.68 11.54
N GLU A 193 15.98 -11.57 11.32
CA GLU A 193 15.73 -13.00 11.21
C GLU A 193 16.87 -13.79 11.84
N THR A 194 16.57 -14.97 12.36
CA THR A 194 17.57 -15.93 12.84
C THR A 194 17.17 -17.35 12.45
N ILE A 195 18.17 -18.24 12.39
CA ILE A 195 17.97 -19.67 12.18
C ILE A 195 18.21 -20.39 13.50
N ILE A 196 17.17 -21.05 13.99
CA ILE A 196 17.23 -21.90 15.17
C ILE A 196 17.54 -23.31 14.68
N VAL A 197 18.71 -23.83 15.04
CA VAL A 197 19.12 -25.20 14.65
C VAL A 197 18.66 -26.18 15.74
N GLY A 198 17.88 -27.18 15.34
CA GLY A 198 17.45 -28.32 16.15
C GLY A 198 18.25 -29.59 15.87
N GLU A 199 17.93 -30.67 16.59
CA GLU A 199 18.57 -31.98 16.40
C GLU A 199 18.09 -32.68 15.14
N VAL A 200 18.99 -33.38 14.44
CA VAL A 200 18.64 -34.21 13.28
C VAL A 200 17.93 -35.49 13.72
N PRO A 201 16.68 -35.76 13.30
CA PRO A 201 16.00 -36.99 13.63
C PRO A 201 16.69 -38.16 12.92
N GLU A 202 16.79 -39.29 13.61
CA GLU A 202 17.39 -40.52 13.05
C GLU A 202 16.61 -41.08 11.85
N GLN A 203 15.33 -40.68 11.68
CA GLN A 203 14.47 -41.04 10.56
C GLN A 203 13.61 -39.85 10.11
N TYR A 204 13.60 -39.57 8.80
CA TYR A 204 12.73 -38.57 8.18
C TYR A 204 11.76 -39.25 7.20
N ILE A 205 10.45 -39.19 7.49
CA ILE A 205 9.40 -39.65 6.58
C ILE A 205 8.54 -38.43 6.23
N ASN A 206 8.70 -37.91 5.01
CA ASN A 206 7.81 -36.90 4.46
C ASN A 206 6.57 -37.59 3.86
N VAL A 207 5.42 -37.47 4.52
CA VAL A 207 4.14 -37.99 4.02
C VAL A 207 3.33 -36.82 3.44
N PRO A 208 3.16 -36.73 2.10
CA PRO A 208 2.29 -35.75 1.50
C PRO A 208 0.84 -35.94 1.97
N GLY A 209 0.21 -34.87 2.45
CA GLY A 209 -1.10 -34.91 3.12
C GLY A 209 -2.26 -35.51 2.31
N ASP A 210 -2.12 -35.63 0.98
CA ASP A 210 -3.16 -36.09 0.08
C ASP A 210 -3.36 -37.62 0.03
N LYS A 211 -2.50 -38.42 0.68
CA LYS A 211 -2.54 -39.90 0.58
C LYS A 211 -2.97 -40.64 1.85
N MET A 212 -3.34 -39.93 2.91
CA MET A 212 -3.69 -40.53 4.20
C MET A 212 -5.10 -41.18 4.25
N LEU A 213 -5.97 -40.92 3.27
CA LEU A 213 -7.37 -41.39 3.31
C LEU A 213 -7.62 -42.83 2.83
N HIS A 214 -6.58 -43.60 2.45
CA HIS A 214 -6.78 -44.92 1.84
C HIS A 214 -6.14 -46.13 2.54
N ILE A 215 -5.57 -45.97 3.75
CA ILE A 215 -4.79 -47.06 4.39
C ILE A 215 -5.43 -47.59 5.69
N VAL A 216 -6.74 -47.43 5.88
CA VAL A 216 -7.46 -48.18 6.92
C VAL A 216 -8.62 -48.94 6.27
N LYS A 217 -8.39 -50.23 6.02
CA LYS A 217 -9.44 -51.21 5.78
C LYS A 217 -9.07 -52.51 6.46
#